data_AF-A0A0I4FXN5-F1
#
_entry.id   AF-A0A0I4FXN5-F1
#
_cell.length_a   1.000
_cell.length_b   1.000
_cell.length_c   1.000
_cell.angle_alpha   90.00
_cell.angle_beta   90.00
_cell.angle_gamma   90.00
#
_symmetry.space_group_name_H-M   'P 1'
#
loop_
_entity.id
_entity.type
_entity.pdbx_description
1 polymer ?
#
loop_
_entity_poly.entity_id
_entity_poly.type
_entity_poly.pdbx_seq_one_letter_code
_entity_poly.pdbx_strand_id
1 'polypeptide(L)' 'MSVPVQHPMYIDGQFVTWRGDAWIDVVNPATEAVISRIPDGQAEDARKAI' A
#
# COMPACT_ATOMS: atom_id res chain seq x y z
N MET A 1 18.94 -8.68 -3.89
CA MET A 1 17.87 -7.67 -3.96
C MET A 1 17.02 -7.83 -2.72
N SER A 2 16.87 -6.80 -1.90
CA SER A 2 15.95 -6.83 -0.76
C SER A 2 14.51 -6.80 -1.26
N VAL A 3 13.63 -7.57 -0.63
CA VAL A 3 12.19 -7.51 -0.92
C VAL A 3 11.70 -6.11 -0.52
N PRO A 4 10.95 -5.40 -1.39
CA PRO A 4 10.40 -4.08 -1.06
C PRO A 4 9.51 -4.15 0.18
N VAL A 5 9.65 -3.18 1.08
CA VAL A 5 8.83 -3.08 2.30
C VAL A 5 7.37 -2.85 1.92
N GLN A 6 6.44 -3.52 2.59
CA GLN A 6 5.00 -3.33 2.41
C GLN A 6 4.46 -2.42 3.50
N HIS A 7 3.66 -1.41 3.14
CA HIS A 7 3.00 -0.53 4.10
C HIS A 7 1.48 -0.74 4.07
N PRO A 8 0.84 -1.18 5.17
CA PRO A 8 -0.60 -1.39 5.23
C PRO A 8 -1.39 -0.07 5.23
N MET A 9 -2.68 -0.13 4.90
CA MET A 9 -3.59 1.00 5.07
C MET A 9 -3.87 1.25 6.57
N TYR A 10 -4.08 2.52 6.93
CA TYR A 10 -4.47 2.92 8.28
C TYR A 10 -5.88 3.52 8.24
N ILE A 11 -6.83 2.82 8.83
CA ILE A 11 -8.26 3.15 8.79
C ILE A 11 -8.80 3.01 10.22
N ASP A 12 -9.56 4.01 10.67
CA ASP A 12 -10.19 4.02 12.01
C ASP A 12 -9.21 3.75 13.16
N GLY A 13 -8.04 4.38 13.12
CA GLY A 13 -7.02 4.22 14.17
C GLY A 13 -6.26 2.90 14.14
N GLN A 14 -6.48 2.05 13.12
CA GLN A 14 -5.89 0.71 13.04
C GLN A 14 -5.20 0.44 11.70
N PHE A 15 -4.12 -0.35 11.74
CA PHE A 15 -3.53 -0.90 10.53
C PHE A 15 -4.38 -2.06 10.03
N VAL A 16 -4.91 -1.92 8.82
CA VAL A 16 -5.77 -2.92 8.19
C VAL A 16 -4.91 -3.86 7.36
N THR A 17 -5.04 -5.16 7.62
CA THR A 17 -4.43 -6.20 6.78
C THR A 17 -5.04 -6.15 5.39
N TRP A 18 -4.19 -6.00 4.38
CA TRP A 18 -4.63 -6.03 2.99
C TRP A 18 -5.14 -7.42 2.61
N ARG A 19 -6.28 -7.47 1.91
CA ARG A 19 -6.95 -8.72 1.48
C ARG A 19 -7.05 -8.88 -0.03
N GLY A 20 -6.64 -7.87 -0.80
CA GLY A 20 -6.59 -7.93 -2.25
C GLY A 20 -5.24 -8.43 -2.77
N ASP A 21 -5.18 -8.69 -4.08
CA ASP A 21 -3.96 -9.10 -4.76
C ASP A 21 -3.21 -7.93 -5.42
N ALA A 22 -3.88 -6.79 -5.58
CA ALA A 22 -3.34 -5.60 -6.23
C ALA A 22 -2.49 -4.76 -5.27
N TRP A 23 -1.34 -4.31 -5.77
CA TRP A 23 -0.38 -3.47 -5.06
C TRP A 23 0.11 -2.34 -5.98
N ILE A 24 0.41 -1.20 -5.38
CA ILE A 24 1.03 -0.07 -6.05
C ILE A 24 2.50 -0.03 -5.67
N ASP A 25 3.37 -0.05 -6.68
CA ASP A 25 4.82 0.12 -6.50
C ASP A 25 5.13 1.60 -6.23
N VAL A 26 5.82 1.85 -5.12
CA VAL A 26 6.37 3.17 -4.80
C VAL A 26 7.77 3.23 -5.37
N VAL A 27 7.97 4.12 -6.34
CA VAL A 27 9.21 4.23 -7.11
C VAL A 27 9.98 5.46 -6.66
N ASN A 28 11.30 5.32 -6.50
CA ASN A 28 12.19 6.46 -6.32
C ASN A 28 12.40 7.17 -7.66
N PRO A 29 11.95 8.43 -7.83
CA PRO A 29 12.00 9.12 -9.12
C PRO A 29 13.42 9.41 -9.62
N ALA A 30 14.43 9.37 -8.75
CA ALA A 30 15.83 9.60 -9.13
C ALA A 30 16.53 8.35 -9.68
N THR A 31 15.99 7.15 -9.41
CA THR A 31 16.68 5.88 -9.72
C THR A 31 15.77 4.85 -10.40
N GLU A 32 14.47 5.13 -10.50
CA GLU A 32 13.42 4.22 -10.97
C GLU A 32 13.32 2.90 -10.18
N ALA A 33 14.03 2.79 -9.05
CA ALA A 33 13.98 1.63 -8.19
C ALA A 33 12.68 1.60 -7.37
N VAL A 34 12.07 0.41 -7.26
CA VAL A 34 10.94 0.18 -6.35
C VAL A 34 11.45 0.13 -4.91
N ILE A 35 10.99 1.06 -4.08
CA ILE A 35 11.43 1.19 -2.68
C ILE A 35 10.42 0.60 -1.69
N SER A 36 9.14 0.53 -2.06
CA SER A 36 8.10 -0.08 -1.23
C SER A 36 6.86 -0.43 -2.05
N ARG A 37 5.91 -1.14 -1.43
CA ARG A 37 4.58 -1.40 -1.99
C ARG A 37 3.49 -0.98 -1.02
N ILE A 38 2.40 -0.44 -1.55
CA ILE A 38 1.18 -0.12 -0.79
C ILE A 38 -0.02 -0.84 -1.39
N PRO A 39 -1.04 -1.20 -0.59
CA PRO A 39 -2.31 -1.73 -1.09
C PRO A 39 -2.95 -0.83 -2.14
N ASP A 40 -3.49 -1.43 -3.20
CA ASP A 40 -4.36 -0.71 -4.14
C ASP A 40 -5.79 -0.66 -3.57
N GLY A 41 -6.01 0.26 -2.62
CA GLY A 41 -7.25 0.37 -1.86
C GLY A 41 -8.49 0.54 -2.75
N GLN A 42 -9.57 -0.18 -2.42
CA GLN A 42 -10.79 -0.18 -3.22
C GLN A 42 -11.84 0.77 -2.64
N ALA A 43 -12.95 0.98 -3.37
CA ALA A 43 -14.05 1.84 -2.93
C ALA A 43 -14.66 1.44 -1.57
N GLU A 44 -14.52 0.18 -1.15
CA GLU A 44 -14.93 -0.28 0.18
C GLU A 44 -14.00 0.20 1.28
N ASP A 45 -12.70 0.26 1.03
CA ASP A 45 -11.72 0.74 1.99
C ASP A 45 -11.86 2.25 2.17
N ALA A 46 -12.09 2.98 1.07
CA ALA A 46 -12.43 4.40 1.13
C ALA A 46 -13.69 4.66 1.96
N ARG A 47 -14.74 3.83 1.81
CA ARG A 47 -15.97 3.93 2.60
C ARG A 47 -15.77 3.70 4.09
N LYS A 48 -14.81 2.87 4.50
CA LYS A 48 -14.49 2.66 5.93
C LYS A 48 -13.68 3.81 6.54
N ALA A 49 -13.06 4.63 5.70
CA ALA A 49 -12.16 5.71 6.12
C ALA A 49 -12.82 7.09 6.22
N ILE A 50 -14.10 7.21 5.83
CA ILE A 50 -14.92 8.43 5.87
C ILE A 50 -15.82 8.38 7.10
#